data_AF-A0A914DF67-F1
#
_entry.id   AF-A0A914DF67-F1
#
_cell.length_a   1.000
_cell.length_b   1.000
_cell.length_c   1.000
_cell.angle_alpha   90.00
_cell.angle_beta   90.00
_cell.angle_gamma   90.00
#
_symmetry.space_group_name_H-M   'P 1'
#
loop_
_entity.id
_entity.type
_entity.pdbx_description
1 polymer ?
#
loop_
_entity_poly.entity_id
_entity_poly.type
_entity_poly.pdbx_seq_one_letter_code
_entity_poly.pdbx_strand_id
1 'polypeptide(L)'
;MAWIEFEANRRPFNGAIILGDSIYPRRPWLCPMRPHAPANERAFFASHSKTRRLIENTFGIWKNRWRVLKELIRVKSPEYSALIIKSTAILHNFQIFNRLEEENDDHLFEDEE
;
A
#
# COMPACT_ATOMS: atom_id res chain seq x y z
N MET A 1 -10.11 -12.22 -10.48
CA MET A 1 -10.01 -10.96 -9.70
C MET A 1 -10.67 -11.16 -8.35
N ALA A 2 -10.00 -10.81 -7.26
CA ALA A 2 -10.44 -11.14 -5.89
C ALA A 2 -11.87 -10.70 -5.56
N TRP A 3 -12.34 -9.55 -6.07
CA TRP A 3 -13.70 -9.09 -5.80
C TRP A 3 -14.80 -9.98 -6.41
N ILE A 4 -14.54 -10.63 -7.55
CA ILE A 4 -15.51 -11.54 -8.21
C ILE A 4 -15.76 -12.76 -7.32
N GLU A 5 -14.71 -13.27 -6.68
CA GLU A 5 -14.83 -14.34 -5.69
C GLU A 5 -15.61 -13.86 -4.48
N PHE A 6 -15.35 -12.63 -4.04
CA PHE A 6 -16.05 -12.03 -2.91
C PHE A 6 -17.56 -11.83 -3.20
N GLU A 7 -17.92 -11.43 -4.41
CA GLU A 7 -19.32 -11.36 -4.88
C GLU A 7 -19.99 -12.73 -4.93
N ALA A 8 -19.28 -13.76 -5.39
CA ALA A 8 -19.77 -15.14 -5.45
C ALA A 8 -19.77 -15.86 -4.09
N ASN A 9 -19.65 -15.11 -2.98
CA ASN A 9 -19.53 -15.61 -1.61
C ASN A 9 -18.37 -16.61 -1.37
N ARG A 10 -17.38 -16.66 -2.26
CA ARG A 10 -16.14 -17.41 -2.04
C ARG A 10 -15.19 -16.54 -1.23
N ARG A 11 -14.72 -17.07 -0.10
CA ARG A 11 -13.84 -16.37 0.83
C ARG A 11 -12.54 -17.18 1.01
N PRO A 12 -11.37 -16.53 1.09
CA PRO A 12 -10.11 -17.22 1.35
C PRO A 12 -10.08 -17.86 2.76
N PHE A 13 -10.85 -17.31 3.70
CA PHE A 13 -11.06 -17.86 5.04
C PHE A 13 -12.40 -17.34 5.60
N ASN A 14 -12.91 -17.98 6.65
CA ASN A 14 -14.18 -17.58 7.25
C ASN A 14 -14.10 -16.15 7.81
N GLY A 15 -15.10 -15.32 7.50
CA GLY A 15 -15.14 -13.92 7.91
C GLY A 15 -14.20 -12.97 7.14
N ALA A 16 -13.56 -13.42 6.06
CA ALA A 16 -12.70 -12.56 5.26
C ALA A 16 -13.46 -11.36 4.67
N ILE A 17 -12.85 -10.18 4.78
CA ILE A 17 -13.34 -8.92 4.21
C ILE A 17 -12.23 -8.22 3.42
N ILE A 18 -12.61 -7.44 2.42
CA ILE A 18 -11.72 -6.51 1.74
C ILE A 18 -11.78 -5.16 2.47
N LEU A 19 -10.63 -4.55 2.70
CA LEU A 19 -10.54 -3.17 3.16
C LEU A 19 -10.57 -2.23 1.95
N GLY A 20 -11.44 -1.23 2.00
CA GLY A 20 -11.65 -0.29 0.91
C GLY A 20 -11.45 1.17 1.29
N ASP A 21 -11.31 2.00 0.27
CA ASP A 21 -11.41 3.45 0.39
C ASP A 21 -12.85 3.89 0.76
N SER A 22 -13.01 5.07 1.35
CA SER A 22 -14.31 5.66 1.71
C SER A 22 -15.20 5.96 0.50
N ILE A 23 -14.62 6.07 -0.71
CA ILE A 23 -15.38 6.26 -1.96
C ILE A 23 -16.14 5.00 -2.40
N TYR A 24 -15.81 3.82 -1.85
CA TYR A 24 -16.50 2.59 -2.20
C TYR A 24 -17.71 2.35 -1.29
N PRO A 25 -18.83 1.83 -1.84
CA PRO A 25 -19.99 1.52 -1.04
C PRO A 25 -19.72 0.34 -0.11
N ARG A 26 -20.25 0.39 1.13
CA ARG A 26 -20.17 -0.72 2.08
C ARG A 26 -20.88 -1.96 1.53
N ARG A 27 -20.24 -3.13 1.65
CA ARG A 27 -20.79 -4.45 1.31
C ARG A 27 -20.56 -5.42 2.46
N PRO A 28 -21.25 -6.58 2.51
CA PRO A 28 -20.97 -7.63 3.50
C PRO A 28 -19.51 -8.10 3.50
N TRP A 29 -18.81 -7.87 2.39
CA TRP A 29 -17.46 -8.34 2.12
C TRP A 29 -16.47 -7.22 1.80
N LEU A 30 -16.91 -5.95 1.84
CA LEU A 30 -16.10 -4.74 1.63
C LEU A 30 -16.35 -3.73 2.76
N CYS A 31 -15.31 -3.46 3.54
CA CYS A 31 -15.32 -2.50 4.63
C CYS A 31 -14.57 -1.21 4.20
N PRO A 32 -15.30 -0.19 3.72
CA PRO A 32 -14.70 1.10 3.36
C PRO A 32 -14.23 1.85 4.60
N MET A 33 -13.21 2.69 4.43
CA MET A 33 -12.71 3.58 5.49
C MET A 33 -13.83 4.47 6.05
N ARG A 34 -13.88 4.60 7.39
CA ARG A 34 -14.85 5.44 8.09
C ARG A 34 -14.14 6.45 9.00
N PRO A 35 -14.19 7.77 8.69
CA PRO A 35 -13.55 8.81 9.51
C PRO A 35 -14.11 8.93 10.93
N HIS A 36 -15.41 8.62 11.10
CA HIS A 36 -16.12 8.71 12.37
C HIS A 36 -16.71 7.35 12.75
N ALA A 37 -15.83 6.48 13.24
CA ALA A 37 -16.22 5.17 13.74
C ALA A 37 -16.88 5.26 15.13
N PRO A 38 -17.91 4.45 15.41
CA PRO A 38 -18.47 4.33 16.75
C PRO A 38 -17.42 3.77 17.72
N ALA A 39 -17.63 3.99 19.03
CA ALA A 39 -16.64 3.67 20.06
C ALA A 39 -16.18 2.21 20.04
N ASN A 40 -17.09 1.27 19.76
CA ASN A 40 -16.82 -0.16 19.67
C ASN A 40 -15.95 -0.56 18.46
N GLU A 41 -15.90 0.26 17.41
CA GLU A 41 -15.11 -0.01 16.18
C GLU A 41 -13.88 0.92 16.07
N ARG A 42 -13.67 1.82 17.03
CA ARG A 42 -12.66 2.89 16.95
C ARG A 42 -11.25 2.35 16.77
N ALA A 43 -10.88 1.29 17.49
CA ALA A 43 -9.57 0.66 17.37
C ALA A 43 -9.33 0.08 15.95
N PHE A 44 -10.35 -0.58 15.39
CA PHE A 44 -10.28 -1.15 14.05
C PHE A 44 -10.07 -0.05 12.99
N PHE A 45 -10.87 1.00 13.00
CA PHE A 45 -10.75 2.09 12.01
C PHE A 45 -9.52 2.97 12.22
N ALA A 46 -9.01 3.08 13.45
CA ALA A 46 -7.72 3.72 13.71
C ALA A 46 -6.56 2.94 13.06
N SER A 47 -6.54 1.61 13.22
CA SER A 47 -5.57 0.74 12.55
C SER A 47 -5.71 0.80 11.04
N HIS A 48 -6.94 0.73 10.52
CA HIS A 48 -7.20 0.86 9.09
C HIS A 48 -6.64 2.20 8.57
N SER A 49 -6.91 3.32 9.26
CA SER A 49 -6.42 4.66 8.88
C SER A 49 -4.90 4.75 8.90
N LYS A 50 -4.25 4.16 9.91
CA LYS A 50 -2.79 4.12 10.02
C LYS A 50 -2.16 3.34 8.86
N THR A 51 -2.69 2.16 8.54
CA THR A 51 -2.22 1.34 7.41
C THR A 51 -2.41 2.08 6.10
N ARG A 52 -3.57 2.71 5.87
CA ARG A 52 -3.83 3.51 4.67
C ARG A 52 -2.81 4.63 4.51
N ARG A 53 -2.57 5.41 5.57
CA ARG A 53 -1.60 6.51 5.55
C ARG A 53 -0.21 6.03 5.19
N LEU A 54 0.22 4.89 5.74
CA LEU A 54 1.52 4.30 5.41
C LEU A 54 1.62 3.99 3.91
N ILE A 55 0.61 3.30 3.37
CA ILE A 55 0.56 2.94 1.94
C ILE A 55 0.51 4.18 1.03
N GLU A 56 -0.32 5.18 1.36
CA GLU A 56 -0.41 6.44 0.62
C GLU A 56 0.91 7.20 0.63
N ASN A 57 1.59 7.27 1.78
CA ASN A 57 2.90 7.88 1.91
C ASN A 57 3.95 7.14 1.08
N THR A 58 3.96 5.81 1.11
CA THR A 58 4.85 4.99 0.27
C THR A 58 4.65 5.30 -1.21
N PHE A 59 3.40 5.29 -1.70
CA PHE A 59 3.12 5.65 -3.09
C PHE A 59 3.47 7.11 -3.41
N GLY A 60 3.28 8.04 -2.46
CA GLY A 60 3.67 9.44 -2.60
C GLY A 60 5.17 9.61 -2.78
N ILE A 61 5.97 9.01 -1.90
CA ILE A 61 7.44 9.03 -1.96
C ILE A 61 7.93 8.36 -3.23
N TRP A 62 7.38 7.19 -3.56
CA TRP A 62 7.77 6.43 -4.74
C TRP A 62 7.50 7.22 -6.03
N LYS A 63 6.30 7.78 -6.22
CA LYS A 63 5.98 8.65 -7.37
C LYS A 63 6.84 9.93 -7.38
N ASN A 64 7.15 10.49 -6.22
CA ASN A 64 7.96 11.70 -6.14
C ASN A 64 9.41 11.48 -6.53
N ARG A 65 9.93 10.26 -6.34
CA ARG A 65 11.30 9.88 -6.70
C ARG A 65 11.47 9.68 -8.21
N TRP A 66 10.52 9.00 -8.85
CA TRP A 66 10.65 8.64 -10.27
C TRP A 66 9.80 9.57 -11.15
N ARG A 67 10.46 10.45 -11.93
CA ARG A 67 9.78 11.41 -12.83
C ARG A 67 8.79 10.74 -13.79
N VAL A 68 9.09 9.52 -14.24
CA VAL A 68 8.22 8.74 -15.15
C VAL A 68 6.85 8.41 -14.53
N LEU A 69 6.74 8.40 -13.19
CA LEU A 69 5.50 8.15 -12.46
C LEU A 69 4.75 9.44 -12.06
N LYS A 70 5.35 10.62 -12.25
CA LYS A 70 4.70 11.91 -11.95
C LYS A 70 3.72 12.33 -13.03
N GLU A 71 4.02 11.94 -14.26
CA GLU A 71 3.24 12.27 -15.44
C GLU A 71 2.58 11.02 -16.03
N LEU A 72 1.71 11.21 -17.01
CA LEU A 72 1.17 10.11 -17.80
C LEU A 72 2.31 9.35 -18.50
N ILE A 73 2.34 8.03 -18.33
CA ILE A 73 3.28 7.14 -19.02
C ILE A 73 2.86 7.04 -20.49
N ARG A 74 3.55 7.77 -21.39
CA ARG A 74 3.20 7.89 -22.82
C ARG A 74 3.81 6.77 -23.66
N VAL A 75 3.45 5.53 -23.37
CA VAL A 75 3.86 4.36 -24.16
C VAL A 75 2.64 3.68 -24.76
N LYS A 76 2.81 3.06 -25.94
CA LYS A 76 1.68 2.50 -26.71
C LYS A 76 1.12 1.20 -26.14
N SER A 77 1.93 0.44 -25.40
CA SER A 77 1.58 -0.88 -24.87
C SER A 77 1.32 -0.79 -23.36
N PRO A 78 0.14 -1.23 -22.88
CA PRO A 78 -0.14 -1.37 -21.45
C PRO A 78 0.86 -2.28 -20.73
N GLU A 79 1.35 -3.33 -21.40
CA GLU A 79 2.34 -4.26 -20.87
C GLU A 79 3.67 -3.55 -20.61
N TYR A 80 4.07 -2.66 -21.51
CA TYR A 80 5.28 -1.86 -21.33
C TYR A 80 5.12 -0.81 -20.23
N SER A 81 3.95 -0.18 -20.09
CA SER A 81 3.63 0.67 -18.92
C SER A 81 3.76 -0.10 -17.61
N ALA A 82 3.20 -1.32 -17.56
CA ALA A 82 3.30 -2.17 -16.38
C ALA A 82 4.76 -2.57 -16.08
N LEU A 83 5.59 -2.78 -17.11
CA LEU A 83 7.02 -3.04 -16.93
C LEU A 83 7.72 -1.83 -16.29
N ILE A 84 7.49 -0.61 -16.78
CA ILE A 84 8.05 0.62 -16.19
C ILE A 84 7.65 0.76 -14.72
N ILE A 85 6.36 0.54 -14.40
CA ILE A 85 5.85 0.61 -13.03
C ILE A 85 6.53 -0.46 -12.16
N LYS A 86 6.63 -1.72 -12.62
CA LYS A 86 7.31 -2.78 -11.86
C LYS A 86 8.80 -2.48 -11.65
N SER A 87 9.52 -2.05 -12.68
CA SER A 87 10.95 -1.74 -12.59
C SER A 87 11.22 -0.63 -11.58
N THR A 88 10.42 0.43 -11.59
CA THR A 88 10.56 1.53 -10.62
C THR A 88 10.19 1.10 -9.19
N ALA A 89 9.27 0.14 -9.01
CA ALA A 89 8.95 -0.42 -7.69
C ALA A 89 10.12 -1.24 -7.14
N ILE A 90 10.70 -2.11 -7.96
CA ILE A 90 11.86 -2.94 -7.59
C ILE A 90 13.04 -2.04 -7.20
N LEU A 91 13.38 -1.06 -8.04
CA LEU A 91 14.47 -0.13 -7.76
C LEU A 91 14.22 0.71 -6.49
N HIS A 92 12.97 1.11 -6.23
CA HIS A 92 12.62 1.83 -5.01
C HIS A 92 12.86 0.97 -3.76
N ASN A 93 12.43 -0.29 -3.79
CA ASN A 93 12.61 -1.21 -2.66
C ASN A 93 14.09 -1.53 -2.44
N PHE A 94 14.86 -1.74 -3.51
CA PHE A 94 16.31 -1.95 -3.42
C PHE A 94 17.02 -0.77 -2.73
N GLN A 95 16.66 0.47 -3.08
CA GLN A 95 17.23 1.65 -2.44
C GLN A 95 16.83 1.80 -0.96
N ILE A 96 15.61 1.41 -0.59
CA ILE A 96 15.20 1.41 0.83
C ILE A 96 16.01 0.37 1.59
N PHE A 97 16.15 -0.83 1.04
CA PHE A 97 16.88 -1.92 1.67
C PHE A 97 18.34 -1.53 1.95
N ASN A 98 19.05 -1.02 0.93
CA ASN A 98 20.45 -0.62 1.11
C ASN A 98 20.62 0.52 2.12
N ARG A 99 19.71 1.50 2.14
CA ARG A 99 19.76 2.58 3.14
C ARG A 99 19.61 2.03 4.56
N LEU A 100 18.72 1.06 4.77
CA LEU A 100 18.52 0.46 6.08
C LEU A 100 19.76 -0.34 6.51
N GLU A 101 20.46 -0.98 5.58
CA GLU A 101 21.74 -1.64 5.88
C GLU A 101 22.81 -0.61 6.29
N GLU A 102 22.94 0.51 5.57
CA GLU A 102 23.86 1.61 5.92
C GLU A 102 23.53 2.20 7.31
N GLU A 103 22.26 2.50 7.61
CA GLU A 103 21.82 3.03 8.90
C GLU A 103 22.04 2.02 10.05
N ASN A 104 21.85 0.72 9.79
CA ASN A 104 22.10 -0.33 10.79
C ASN A 104 23.60 -0.54 11.04
N ASP A 105 24.43 -0.47 10.00
CA ASP A 105 25.89 -0.57 10.15
C ASP A 105 26.42 0.60 10.97
N ASP A 106 25.98 1.84 10.71
CA ASP A 106 26.40 3.03 11.49
C ASP A 106 26.05 2.92 12.98
N HIS A 107 24.88 2.35 13.32
CA HIS A 107 24.48 2.14 14.71
C HIS A 107 25.24 1.02 15.44
N LEU A 108 25.85 0.06 14.73
CA LEU A 108 26.69 -0.97 15.34
C LEU A 108 28.04 -0.42 15.83
N PHE A 109 28.45 0.77 15.38
CA PHE A 109 29.70 1.40 15.78
C PHE A 109 29.55 2.44 16.91
N GLU A 110 28.32 2.79 17.32
CA GLU A 110 28.06 3.82 18.33
C GLU A 110 27.83 3.26 19.76
N ASP A 111 27.62 1.94 19.93
CA ASP A 111 27.35 1.30 21.23
C ASP A 111 28.60 0.73 21.95
N GLU A 112 29.82 1.00 21.44
CA GLU A 112 31.10 0.45 21.98
C GLU A 112 31.94 1.44 22.83
N GLU A 113 31.37 2.53 23.36
CA GLU A 113 32.08 3.50 24.22
C GLU A 113 31.63 3.53 25.69
#